data_AF-A0A8H7EVA9-F1
#
_entry.id   AF-A0A8H7EVA9-F1
#
_cell.length_a   1.000
_cell.length_b   1.000
_cell.length_c   1.000
_cell.angle_alpha   90.00
_cell.angle_beta   90.00
_cell.angle_gamma   90.00
#
_symmetry.space_group_name_H-M   'P 1'
#
loop_
_entity.id
_entity.type
_entity.pdbx_description
1 polymer ?
#
loop_
_entity_poly.entity_id
_entity_poly.type
_entity_poly.pdbx_seq_one_letter_code
_entity_poly.pdbx_strand_id
1 'polypeptide(L)'
;MNHDLDDQTTSRFRTGTLTPKEKERVDSADAPFNQRRCLMENYSHGPSVRYCHLMDSKNARTKDLMASLEWNWNMPYGALNLNTRYNIFFAGAALHLHYDNDSWGLLPERSIIDYYYARLDEE
;
A
#
# COMPACT_ATOMS: atom_id res chain seq x y z
N MET A 1 14.87 25.57 -36.18
CA MET A 1 15.45 26.13 -34.95
C MET A 1 14.67 25.48 -33.82
N ASN A 2 15.31 24.53 -33.14
CA ASN A 2 14.73 23.76 -32.03
C ASN A 2 14.54 24.66 -30.81
N HIS A 3 13.45 24.47 -30.06
CA HIS A 3 13.45 23.95 -28.70
C HIS A 3 12.00 23.89 -28.19
N ASP A 4 11.65 22.77 -27.56
CA ASP A 4 10.54 22.47 -26.64
C ASP A 4 10.28 20.96 -26.76
N LEU A 5 11.31 20.12 -26.57
CA LEU A 5 11.64 19.45 -25.29
C LEU A 5 10.42 18.82 -24.61
N ASP A 6 10.14 17.58 -25.02
CA ASP A 6 9.79 16.43 -24.18
C ASP A 6 8.74 16.62 -23.07
N ASP A 7 7.46 16.56 -23.45
CA ASP A 7 6.39 16.08 -22.54
C ASP A 7 6.36 14.54 -22.50
N GLN A 8 7.51 13.95 -22.16
CA GLN A 8 7.67 12.52 -21.86
C GLN A 8 7.99 12.31 -20.37
N THR A 9 7.30 12.99 -19.46
CA THR A 9 7.46 12.70 -18.01
C THR A 9 6.14 12.77 -17.26
N THR A 10 5.13 12.03 -17.73
CA THR A 10 4.15 11.45 -16.81
C THR A 10 3.91 10.00 -17.22
N SER A 11 4.81 9.13 -16.75
CA SER A 11 4.50 7.71 -16.60
C SER A 11 3.10 7.63 -15.99
N ARG A 12 2.13 7.18 -16.80
CA ARG A 12 0.78 6.88 -16.33
C ARG A 12 0.93 5.70 -15.38
N PHE A 13 1.28 5.99 -14.13
CA PHE A 13 1.18 5.07 -13.01
C PHE A 13 -0.31 4.76 -12.86
N ARG A 14 -0.77 3.74 -13.58
CA ARG A 14 -1.99 3.04 -13.23
C ARG A 14 -1.67 2.26 -11.96
N THR A 15 -1.57 2.95 -10.83
CA THR A 15 -1.86 2.35 -9.53
C THR A 15 -3.18 1.59 -9.71
N GLY A 16 -3.19 0.30 -9.41
CA GLY A 16 -4.38 -0.53 -9.57
C GLY A 16 -5.54 0.07 -8.77
N THR A 17 -6.42 0.82 -9.43
CA THR A 17 -7.54 1.48 -8.76
C THR A 17 -8.45 0.39 -8.18
N LEU A 18 -8.64 0.42 -6.85
CA LEU A 18 -9.57 -0.48 -6.18
C LEU A 18 -10.97 -0.38 -6.82
N THR A 19 -11.55 -1.53 -7.09
CA THR A 19 -12.96 -1.68 -7.47
C THR A 19 -13.87 -1.22 -6.33
N PRO A 20 -15.15 -0.88 -6.60
CA PRO A 20 -16.10 -0.52 -5.55
C PRO A 20 -16.23 -1.58 -4.44
N LYS A 21 -16.24 -2.86 -4.81
CA LYS A 21 -16.33 -3.98 -3.85
C LYS A 21 -15.10 -4.09 -2.96
N GLU A 22 -13.92 -3.78 -3.48
CA GLU A 22 -12.68 -3.77 -2.68
C GLU A 22 -12.65 -2.59 -1.71
N LYS A 23 -13.11 -1.41 -2.15
CA LYS A 23 -13.29 -0.24 -1.27
C LYS A 23 -14.27 -0.54 -0.15
N GLU A 24 -15.42 -1.13 -0.48
CA GLU A 24 -16.43 -1.55 0.49
C GLU A 24 -15.87 -2.52 1.54
N ARG A 25 -15.03 -3.48 1.11
CA ARG A 25 -14.38 -4.42 2.04
C ARG A 25 -13.45 -3.72 3.02
N VAL A 26 -12.63 -2.79 2.54
CA VAL A 26 -11.72 -2.00 3.39
C VAL A 26 -12.55 -1.13 4.33
N ASP A 27 -13.52 -0.41 3.79
CA ASP A 27 -14.39 0.48 4.55
C ASP A 27 -15.14 -0.25 5.66
N SER A 28 -15.72 -1.42 5.37
CA SER A 28 -16.46 -2.20 6.37
C SER A 28 -15.61 -2.59 7.58
N ALA A 29 -14.29 -2.70 7.38
CA ALA A 29 -13.37 -3.08 8.44
C ALA A 29 -12.72 -1.89 9.16
N ASP A 30 -12.47 -0.78 8.45
CA ASP A 30 -11.69 0.34 8.99
C ASP A 30 -12.51 1.62 9.23
N ALA A 31 -13.43 1.96 8.32
CA ALA A 31 -14.20 3.20 8.39
C ALA A 31 -15.01 3.37 9.69
N PRO A 32 -15.59 2.31 10.31
CA PRO A 32 -16.24 2.44 11.62
C PRO A 32 -15.33 2.96 12.74
N PHE A 33 -14.02 2.71 12.64
CA PHE A 33 -13.06 3.04 13.69
C PHE A 33 -12.27 4.31 13.39
N ASN A 34 -11.90 4.53 12.12
CA ASN A 34 -11.06 5.66 11.71
C ASN A 34 -11.76 6.72 10.86
N GLN A 35 -13.05 6.53 10.54
CA GLN A 35 -13.88 7.47 9.78
C GLN A 35 -13.29 7.87 8.42
N ARG A 36 -12.46 7.00 7.82
CA ARG A 36 -11.69 7.25 6.60
C ARG A 36 -10.83 8.52 6.67
N ARG A 37 -10.30 8.83 7.86
CA ARG A 37 -9.35 9.93 8.03
C ARG A 37 -8.00 9.55 7.44
N CYS A 38 -7.28 10.53 6.91
CA CYS A 38 -5.88 10.36 6.55
C CYS A 38 -5.09 9.87 7.78
N LEU A 39 -4.34 8.78 7.65
CA LEU A 39 -3.56 8.19 8.75
C LEU A 39 -2.57 9.20 9.35
N MET A 40 -1.93 10.00 8.49
CA MET A 40 -0.87 10.93 8.89
C MET A 40 -1.43 12.30 9.31
N GLU A 41 -2.31 12.86 8.49
CA GLU A 41 -2.78 14.25 8.67
C GLU A 41 -4.05 14.33 9.52
N ASN A 42 -4.69 13.19 9.78
CA ASN A 42 -5.86 13.08 10.64
C ASN A 42 -7.00 14.06 10.28
N TYR A 43 -7.22 14.43 9.02
CA TYR A 43 -8.43 15.19 8.64
C TYR A 43 -9.50 14.27 8.07
N SER A 44 -10.76 14.65 8.32
CA SER A 44 -11.95 13.90 7.93
C SER A 44 -12.29 14.07 6.45
N HIS A 45 -12.99 13.04 5.96
CA HIS A 45 -13.45 12.80 4.61
C HIS A 45 -13.61 14.03 3.70
N GLY A 46 -12.77 14.09 2.68
CA GLY A 46 -12.90 14.97 1.52
C GLY A 46 -12.44 14.23 0.26
N PRO A 47 -12.64 14.79 -0.94
CA PRO A 47 -12.23 14.18 -2.20
C PRO A 47 -10.71 13.96 -2.32
N SER A 48 -9.92 14.44 -1.35
CA SER A 48 -8.46 14.33 -1.28
C SER A 48 -7.96 13.04 -0.61
N VAL A 49 -8.76 12.32 0.18
CA VAL A 49 -8.31 11.07 0.81
C VAL A 49 -8.35 9.93 -0.22
N ARG A 50 -7.30 9.11 -0.23
CA ARG A 50 -7.05 7.99 -1.14
C ARG A 50 -6.83 6.71 -0.35
N TYR A 51 -7.17 5.59 -1.00
CA TYR A 51 -6.77 4.25 -0.57
C TYR A 51 -5.36 4.04 -1.11
N CYS A 52 -4.39 3.92 -0.22
CA CYS A 52 -2.99 3.72 -0.54
C CYS A 52 -2.60 2.28 -0.19
N HIS A 53 -1.95 1.59 -1.11
CA HIS A 53 -1.42 0.25 -0.86
C HIS A 53 -0.07 0.36 -0.13
N LEU A 54 0.10 -0.37 0.98
CA LEU A 54 1.37 -0.46 1.70
C LEU A 54 2.43 -1.16 0.83
N MET A 55 2.09 -2.33 0.29
CA MET A 55 2.84 -3.01 -0.75
C MET A 55 2.22 -2.67 -2.11
N ASP A 56 2.95 -1.90 -2.92
CA ASP A 56 2.57 -1.52 -4.28
C ASP A 56 2.27 -2.76 -5.15
N SER A 57 1.26 -2.61 -5.99
CA SER A 57 0.97 -3.43 -7.16
C SER A 57 2.20 -3.83 -8.03
N LYS A 58 3.29 -3.07 -8.08
CA LYS A 58 4.55 -3.47 -8.74
C LYS A 58 5.15 -4.69 -8.06
N ASN A 59 5.26 -4.68 -6.74
CA ASN A 59 5.72 -5.83 -5.96
C ASN A 59 4.72 -6.99 -6.05
N ALA A 60 3.42 -6.67 -6.05
CA ALA A 60 2.35 -7.66 -6.23
C ALA A 60 2.37 -8.40 -7.58
N ARG A 61 3.03 -7.84 -8.61
CA ARG A 61 3.16 -8.47 -9.94
C ARG A 61 4.29 -9.50 -9.99
N THR A 62 5.18 -9.50 -9.01
CA THR A 62 6.28 -10.44 -8.92
C THR A 62 5.76 -11.78 -8.40
N LYS A 63 5.48 -12.72 -9.30
CA LYS A 63 4.92 -14.03 -8.95
C LYS A 63 5.75 -14.77 -7.90
N ASP A 64 7.08 -14.69 -8.01
CA ASP A 64 7.98 -15.38 -7.09
C ASP A 64 7.90 -14.79 -5.67
N LEU A 65 7.78 -13.46 -5.56
CA LEU A 65 7.56 -12.79 -4.28
C LEU A 65 6.22 -13.21 -3.68
N MET A 66 5.14 -13.17 -4.47
CA MET A 66 3.80 -13.55 -4.01
C MET A 66 3.74 -15.01 -3.55
N ALA A 67 4.31 -15.93 -4.34
CA ALA A 67 4.38 -17.35 -3.99
C ALA A 67 5.21 -17.58 -2.71
N SER A 68 6.31 -16.84 -2.55
CA SER A 68 7.14 -16.91 -1.34
C SER A 68 6.37 -16.42 -0.12
N LEU A 69 5.63 -15.31 -0.23
CA LEU A 69 4.79 -14.81 0.86
C LEU A 69 3.69 -15.82 1.24
N GLU A 70 3.00 -16.37 0.23
CA GLU A 70 1.97 -17.39 0.45
C GLU A 70 2.53 -18.63 1.15
N TRP A 71 3.70 -19.12 0.72
CA TRP A 71 4.38 -20.24 1.35
C TRP A 71 4.71 -19.95 2.83
N ASN A 72 5.36 -18.82 3.11
CA ASN A 72 5.77 -18.45 4.47
C ASN A 72 4.58 -18.18 5.40
N TRP A 73 3.43 -17.78 4.85
CA TRP A 73 2.19 -17.58 5.60
C TRP A 73 1.29 -18.82 5.62
N ASN A 74 1.76 -19.96 5.10
CA ASN A 74 1.00 -21.21 5.03
C ASN A 74 -0.36 -21.03 4.31
N MET A 75 -0.36 -20.24 3.24
CA MET A 75 -1.52 -19.97 2.39
C MET A 75 -1.48 -20.81 1.10
N PRO A 76 -2.63 -21.21 0.55
CA PRO A 76 -2.67 -21.81 -0.78
C PRO A 76 -2.13 -20.85 -1.85
N TYR A 77 -1.50 -21.41 -2.89
CA TYR A 77 -0.98 -20.63 -4.01
C TYR A 77 -2.09 -19.81 -4.70
N GLY A 78 -1.85 -18.53 -4.91
CA GLY A 78 -2.79 -17.56 -5.48
C GLY A 78 -3.93 -17.12 -4.54
N ALA A 79 -3.88 -17.50 -3.26
CA ALA A 79 -4.89 -17.09 -2.28
C ALA A 79 -4.61 -15.74 -1.62
N LEU A 80 -3.39 -15.19 -1.75
CA LEU A 80 -3.04 -13.91 -1.13
C LEU A 80 -3.77 -12.75 -1.81
N ASN A 81 -4.67 -12.12 -1.05
CA ASN A 81 -5.41 -10.94 -1.47
C ASN A 81 -4.81 -9.67 -0.87
N LEU A 82 -4.17 -8.86 -1.70
CA LEU A 82 -3.59 -7.57 -1.31
C LEU A 82 -4.60 -6.41 -1.28
N ASN A 83 -5.84 -6.62 -1.73
CA ASN A 83 -6.92 -5.63 -1.68
C ASN A 83 -7.76 -5.82 -0.41
N THR A 84 -7.07 -5.77 0.73
CA THR A 84 -7.63 -5.92 2.08
C THR A 84 -7.10 -4.80 2.98
N ARG A 85 -7.77 -4.60 4.13
CA ARG A 85 -7.37 -3.62 5.16
C ARG A 85 -5.92 -3.76 5.64
N TYR A 86 -5.33 -4.95 5.52
CA TYR A 86 -3.98 -5.20 6.02
C TYR A 86 -2.89 -4.64 5.11
N ASN A 87 -3.22 -4.37 3.85
CA ASN A 87 -2.30 -3.79 2.88
C ASN A 87 -2.80 -2.42 2.37
N ILE A 88 -3.89 -1.88 2.94
CA ILE A 88 -4.47 -0.62 2.49
C ILE A 88 -4.64 0.31 3.69
N PHE A 89 -4.18 1.55 3.55
CA PHE A 89 -4.42 2.62 4.52
C PHE A 89 -4.94 3.88 3.81
N PHE A 90 -5.51 4.80 4.60
CA PHE A 90 -6.02 6.05 4.09
C PHE A 90 -4.95 7.14 4.13
N ALA A 91 -4.69 7.80 3.01
CA ALA A 91 -3.71 8.87 2.89
C ALA A 91 -4.26 10.07 2.12
N GLY A 92 -3.78 11.27 2.41
CA GLY A 92 -4.02 12.44 1.57
C GLY A 92 -3.41 12.25 0.18
N ALA A 93 -3.98 12.85 -0.85
CA ALA A 93 -3.53 12.68 -2.23
C ALA A 93 -2.04 13.01 -2.45
N ALA A 94 -1.53 14.06 -1.79
CA ALA A 94 -0.11 14.42 -1.85
C ALA A 94 0.77 13.36 -1.17
N LEU A 95 0.37 12.91 0.03
CA LEU A 95 1.10 11.85 0.75
C LEU A 95 1.10 10.52 -0.02
N HIS A 96 -0.02 10.15 -0.63
CA HIS A 96 -0.10 8.97 -1.49
C HIS A 96 0.90 9.06 -2.64
N LEU A 97 0.93 10.20 -3.36
CA LEU A 97 1.89 10.43 -4.44
C LEU A 97 3.34 10.34 -3.96
N HIS A 98 3.65 10.91 -2.79
CA HIS A 98 4.99 10.84 -2.23
C HIS A 98 5.36 9.43 -1.74
N TYR A 99 4.38 8.64 -1.31
CA TYR A 99 4.58 7.24 -0.90
C TYR A 99 4.93 6.38 -2.12
N ASP A 100 4.16 6.51 -3.21
CA ASP A 100 4.39 5.77 -4.46
C ASP A 100 5.74 6.09 -5.14
N ASN A 101 6.33 7.25 -4.79
CA ASN A 101 7.63 7.73 -5.28
C ASN A 101 8.76 7.50 -4.27
N ASP A 102 8.58 6.62 -3.29
CA ASP A 102 9.58 6.26 -2.27
C ASP A 102 10.14 7.46 -1.48
N SER A 103 9.40 8.58 -1.43
CA SER A 103 9.85 9.80 -0.72
C SER A 103 9.63 9.72 0.79
N TRP A 104 8.76 8.80 1.24
CA TRP A 104 8.55 8.44 2.64
C TRP A 104 7.90 7.05 2.71
N GLY A 105 7.92 6.42 3.90
CA GLY A 105 7.29 5.12 4.11
C GLY A 105 6.84 4.89 5.56
N LEU A 106 5.97 3.90 5.75
CA LEU A 106 5.59 3.41 7.07
C LEU A 106 6.56 2.30 7.47
N LEU A 107 7.15 2.43 8.65
CA LEU A 107 7.96 1.38 9.24
C LEU A 107 7.24 0.79 10.45
N PRO A 108 7.33 -0.53 10.68
CA PRO A 108 6.93 -1.12 11.95
C PRO A 108 7.69 -0.47 13.11
N GLU A 109 7.12 -0.56 14.31
CA GLU A 109 7.82 -0.17 15.52
C GLU A 109 9.12 -0.97 15.67
N ARG A 110 10.17 -0.33 16.22
CA ARG A 110 11.46 -0.97 16.46
C ARG A 110 11.34 -2.27 17.27
N SER A 111 10.46 -2.30 18.27
CA SER A 111 10.23 -3.51 19.08
C SER A 111 9.77 -4.72 18.25
N ILE A 112 8.95 -4.48 17.21
CA ILE A 112 8.51 -5.53 16.27
C ILE A 112 9.70 -6.00 15.43
N ILE A 113 10.51 -5.07 14.93
CA ILE A 113 11.70 -5.38 14.13
C ILE A 113 12.67 -6.23 14.95
N ASP A 114 12.98 -5.81 16.18
CA ASP A 114 13.88 -6.49 17.09
C ASP A 114 13.37 -7.90 17.44
N TYR A 115 12.06 -8.07 17.62
CA TYR A 115 11.43 -9.37 17.88
C TYR A 115 11.68 -10.40 16.76
N TYR A 116 11.64 -9.96 15.50
CA TYR A 116 11.91 -10.84 14.36
C TYR A 116 13.40 -11.12 14.19
N TYR A 117 14.27 -10.12 14.39
CA TYR A 117 15.73 -10.34 14.34
C TYR A 117 16.19 -11.37 15.37
N ALA A 118 15.72 -11.27 16.61
CA ALA A 118 16.08 -12.23 17.66
C ALA A 118 15.70 -13.68 17.33
N ARG A 119 14.66 -13.89 16.51
CA ARG A 119 14.19 -15.22 16.09
C ARG A 119 14.92 -15.76 14.86
N LEU A 120 15.46 -14.87 14.02
CA LEU A 120 16.30 -15.28 12.89
C LEU A 120 17.64 -15.83 13.36
N ASP A 121 18.12 -15.41 14.54
CA ASP A 121 19.35 -15.93 15.16
C ASP A 121 19.15 -17.28 15.88
N GLU A 122 17.90 -17.75 16.02
CA GLU A 122 17.55 -19.02 16.70
C GLU A 122 17.33 -20.20 15.72
N GLU A 123 17.26 -19.95 14.41
CA GLU A 123 17.13 -20.96 13.32
C GLU A 123 18.49 -21.31 12.68
#